data_AF-W2Y5M9-F1
#
_entry.id   AF-W2Y5M9-F1
#
_cell.length_a   1.000
_cell.length_b   1.000
_cell.length_c   1.000
_cell.angle_alpha   90.00
_cell.angle_beta   90.00
_cell.angle_gamma   90.00
#
_symmetry.space_group_name_H-M   'P 1'
#
loop_
_entity.id
_entity.type
_entity.pdbx_description
1 polymer ?
#
loop_
_entity_poly.entity_id
_entity_poly.type
_entity_poly.pdbx_seq_one_letter_code
_entity_poly.pdbx_strand_id
1 'polypeptide(L)'
;MKEVATRQHAHANTVYHCLYAYYKFGYSKKHRARVFNKSERAIRNWVNVYQNTETFQRVNPASKRQFTDAQRRWLFDYYHEHPLTYLREAKTTIRRHLKDFCLENNSRVWAHMENFRAPRNAY
;
A
#
# COMPACT_ATOMS: atom_id res chain seq x y z
N MET A 1 17.92 -23.02 12.54
CA MET A 1 17.73 -21.60 12.16
C MET A 1 16.38 -21.45 11.48
N LYS A 2 15.44 -20.68 12.05
CA LYS A 2 14.21 -20.32 11.34
C LYS A 2 14.52 -19.07 10.52
N GLU A 3 14.74 -19.23 9.22
CA GLU A 3 14.81 -18.08 8.32
C GLU A 3 13.47 -17.34 8.36
N VAL A 4 13.47 -16.18 9.01
CA VAL A 4 12.39 -15.21 8.88
C VAL A 4 12.53 -14.61 7.49
N ALA A 5 12.06 -15.34 6.48
CA ALA A 5 11.88 -14.81 5.14
C ALA A 5 10.85 -13.70 5.24
N THR A 6 11.33 -12.48 5.51
CA THR A 6 10.52 -11.29 5.39
C THR A 6 9.96 -11.31 3.96
N ARG A 7 8.64 -11.29 3.83
CA ARG A 7 7.94 -11.27 2.53
C ARG A 7 8.18 -9.92 1.85
N GLN A 8 9.44 -9.60 1.59
CA GLN A 8 9.85 -8.41 0.88
C GLN A 8 9.86 -8.73 -0.61
N HIS A 9 9.18 -7.86 -1.36
CA HIS A 9 9.16 -7.94 -2.81
C HIS A 9 10.56 -7.69 -3.38
N ALA A 10 10.86 -8.28 -4.54
CA ALA A 10 12.13 -8.03 -5.20
C ALA A 10 12.29 -6.54 -5.55
N HIS A 11 13.54 -6.08 -5.51
CA HIS A 11 13.89 -4.75 -5.98
C HIS A 11 13.76 -4.67 -7.52
N ALA A 12 13.41 -3.50 -8.05
CA ALA A 12 13.23 -3.30 -9.49
C ALA A 12 14.49 -3.70 -10.28
N ASN A 13 15.68 -3.34 -9.79
CA ASN A 13 16.96 -3.72 -10.42
C ASN A 13 17.10 -5.24 -10.55
N THR A 14 16.72 -6.02 -9.53
CA THR A 14 16.76 -7.49 -9.60
C THR A 14 15.87 -8.01 -10.72
N VAL A 15 14.71 -7.39 -10.92
CA VAL A 15 13.81 -7.73 -12.02
C VAL A 15 14.44 -7.39 -13.37
N TYR A 16 15.01 -6.20 -13.53
CA TYR A 16 15.67 -5.78 -14.76
C TYR A 16 16.88 -6.64 -15.11
N HIS A 17 17.73 -7.00 -14.14
CA HIS A 17 18.84 -7.92 -14.39
C HIS A 17 18.35 -9.32 -14.78
N CYS A 18 17.24 -9.78 -14.21
CA CYS A 18 16.62 -11.04 -14.62
C CYS A 18 16.07 -10.98 -16.06
N LEU A 19 15.44 -9.87 -16.44
CA LEU A 19 14.94 -9.66 -17.80
C LEU A 19 16.10 -9.54 -18.79
N TYR A 20 17.16 -8.82 -18.45
CA TYR A 20 18.37 -8.75 -19.25
C TYR A 20 18.98 -10.14 -19.46
N ALA A 21 19.07 -10.96 -18.42
CA ALA A 21 19.57 -12.32 -18.54
C ALA A 21 18.69 -13.22 -19.43
N TYR A 22 17.39 -12.93 -19.52
CA TYR A 22 16.49 -13.61 -20.46
C TYR A 22 16.74 -13.17 -21.90
N TYR A 23 16.72 -11.87 -22.18
CA TYR A 23 16.80 -11.35 -23.54
C TYR A 23 18.21 -11.39 -24.12
N LYS A 24 19.25 -11.10 -23.32
CA LYS A 24 20.64 -11.06 -23.80
C LYS A 24 21.31 -12.42 -23.83
N PHE A 25 21.12 -13.23 -22.78
CA PHE A 25 21.82 -14.50 -22.62
C PHE A 25 20.94 -15.73 -22.88
N GLY A 26 19.63 -15.56 -23.14
CA GLY A 26 18.74 -16.68 -23.44
C GLY A 26 18.54 -17.66 -22.28
N TYR A 27 18.85 -17.25 -21.03
CA TYR A 27 18.83 -18.17 -19.90
C TYR A 27 17.45 -18.74 -19.64
N SER A 28 17.36 -20.05 -19.37
CA SER A 28 16.09 -20.70 -19.06
C SER A 28 15.49 -20.20 -17.74
N LYS A 29 14.16 -20.31 -17.62
CA LYS A 29 13.43 -19.94 -16.39
C LYS A 29 14.00 -20.64 -15.14
N LYS A 30 14.35 -21.94 -15.26
CA LYS A 30 14.95 -22.73 -14.15
C LYS A 30 16.29 -22.16 -13.72
N HIS A 31 17.14 -21.79 -14.69
CA HIS A 31 18.45 -21.22 -14.41
C HIS A 31 18.32 -19.86 -13.70
N ARG A 32 17.47 -18.97 -14.22
CA ARG A 32 17.22 -17.66 -13.58
C ARG A 32 16.63 -17.79 -12.17
N ALA A 33 15.72 -18.74 -11.95
CA ALA A 33 15.17 -19.01 -10.63
C ALA A 33 16.26 -19.34 -9.59
N ARG A 34 17.27 -20.14 -9.99
CA ARG A 34 18.42 -20.47 -9.15
C ARG A 34 19.32 -19.25 -8.91
N VAL A 35 19.72 -18.54 -9.97
CA VAL A 35 20.63 -17.38 -9.87
C VAL A 35 20.06 -16.25 -9.00
N PHE A 36 18.78 -15.93 -9.18
CA PHE A 36 18.14 -14.83 -8.45
C PHE A 36 17.51 -15.25 -7.11
N ASN A 37 17.60 -16.54 -6.75
CA ASN A 37 16.93 -17.14 -5.59
C ASN A 37 15.45 -16.73 -5.51
N LYS A 38 14.71 -16.97 -6.61
CA LYS A 38 13.27 -16.70 -6.71
C LYS A 38 12.55 -17.91 -7.27
N SER A 39 11.26 -18.01 -6.95
CA SER A 39 10.42 -19.06 -7.52
C SER A 39 10.29 -18.88 -9.04
N GLU A 40 10.21 -19.99 -9.77
CA GLU A 40 9.95 -19.98 -11.21
C GLU A 40 8.66 -19.23 -11.58
N ARG A 41 7.68 -19.20 -10.66
CA ARG A 41 6.45 -18.43 -10.81
C ARG A 41 6.73 -16.92 -10.82
N ALA A 42 7.55 -16.42 -9.90
CA ALA A 42 7.93 -15.02 -9.86
C ALA A 42 8.68 -14.60 -11.13
N ILE A 43 9.67 -15.41 -11.56
CA ILE A 43 10.44 -15.15 -12.79
C ILE A 43 9.53 -15.09 -14.02
N ARG A 44 8.58 -16.02 -14.13
CA ARG A 44 7.59 -16.04 -15.22
C ARG A 44 6.71 -14.80 -15.21
N ASN A 45 6.20 -14.42 -14.03
CA ASN A 45 5.36 -13.24 -13.88
C ASN A 45 6.11 -11.96 -14.31
N TRP A 46 7.40 -11.83 -13.97
CA TRP A 46 8.20 -10.68 -14.40
C TRP A 46 8.34 -10.58 -15.92
N VAL A 47 8.58 -11.71 -16.60
CA VAL A 47 8.62 -11.73 -18.07
C VAL A 47 7.27 -11.36 -18.67
N ASN A 48 6.18 -11.95 -18.18
CA ASN A 48 4.84 -11.68 -18.70
C ASN A 48 4.43 -10.21 -18.49
N VAL A 49 4.70 -9.64 -17.32
CA VAL A 49 4.42 -8.21 -17.05
C VAL A 49 5.20 -7.34 -18.02
N TYR A 50 6.50 -7.63 -18.19
CA TYR A 50 7.34 -6.86 -19.10
C TYR A 50 6.90 -6.98 -20.57
N GLN A 51 6.50 -8.16 -21.03
CA GLN A 51 5.98 -8.34 -22.39
C GLN A 51 4.67 -7.59 -22.64
N ASN A 52 3.83 -7.44 -21.60
CA ASN A 52 2.54 -6.76 -21.74
C ASN A 52 2.62 -5.24 -21.58
N THR A 53 3.56 -4.74 -20.78
CA THR A 53 3.61 -3.32 -20.36
C THR A 53 4.91 -2.61 -20.74
N GLU A 54 5.87 -3.35 -21.32
CA GLU A 54 7.23 -2.90 -21.69
C GLU A 54 8.06 -2.28 -20.55
N THR A 55 7.50 -2.27 -19.35
CA THR A 55 8.08 -1.64 -18.17
C THR A 55 7.82 -2.51 -16.95
N PHE A 56 8.66 -2.37 -15.92
CA PHE A 56 8.36 -2.96 -14.62
C PHE A 56 8.03 -1.83 -13.65
N GLN A 57 6.74 -1.49 -13.54
CA GLN A 57 6.27 -0.66 -12.45
C GLN A 57 5.59 -1.53 -11.40
N ARG A 58 5.87 -1.20 -10.13
CA ARG A 58 5.09 -1.76 -9.03
C ARG A 58 3.66 -1.31 -9.22
N VAL A 59 2.71 -2.23 -9.13
CA VAL A 59 1.31 -1.86 -8.97
C VAL A 59 1.25 -1.03 -7.70
N ASN A 60 1.04 0.28 -7.86
CA ASN A 60 0.77 1.13 -6.72
C ASN A 60 -0.51 0.56 -6.11
N PRO A 61 -0.51 0.13 -4.83
CA PRO A 61 -1.75 -0.31 -4.22
C PRO A 61 -2.73 0.85 -4.40
N ALA A 62 -3.83 0.58 -5.11
CA ALA A 62 -4.87 1.56 -5.40
C ALA A 62 -5.06 2.41 -4.14
N SER A 63 -4.86 3.72 -4.28
CA SER A 63 -4.70 4.68 -3.19
C SER A 63 -5.46 4.22 -1.97
N LYS A 64 -4.72 3.82 -0.90
CA LYS A 64 -5.30 3.41 0.39
C LYS A 64 -6.53 4.27 0.64
N ARG A 65 -7.74 3.69 0.64
CA ARG A 65 -9.03 4.42 0.78
C ARG A 65 -8.82 5.61 1.72
N GLN A 66 -8.73 6.80 1.15
CA GLN A 66 -8.58 8.03 1.90
C GLN A 66 -9.98 8.54 2.19
N PHE A 67 -10.16 9.24 3.32
CA PHE A 67 -11.40 9.95 3.55
C PHE A 67 -11.62 10.98 2.44
N THR A 68 -12.82 10.99 1.86
CA THR A 68 -13.24 12.06 0.95
C THR A 68 -13.40 13.37 1.71
N ASP A 69 -13.43 14.49 1.00
CA ASP A 69 -13.57 15.81 1.64
C ASP A 69 -14.89 15.97 2.39
N ALA A 70 -15.97 15.37 1.90
CA ALA A 70 -17.25 15.33 2.60
C ALA A 70 -17.16 14.56 3.93
N GLN A 71 -16.44 13.43 3.94
CA GLN A 71 -16.25 12.62 5.15
C GLN A 71 -15.37 13.35 6.19
N ARG A 72 -14.39 14.13 5.72
CA ARG A 72 -13.52 14.95 6.59
C ARG A 72 -14.31 16.09 7.25
N ARG A 73 -15.15 16.80 6.48
CA ARG A 73 -16.02 17.86 7.01
C ARG A 73 -16.98 17.31 8.06
N TRP A 74 -17.66 16.20 7.76
CA TRP A 74 -18.56 15.57 8.71
C TRP A 74 -17.86 15.16 10.01
N LEU A 75 -16.63 14.62 9.93
CA LEU A 75 -15.85 14.28 11.12
C LEU A 75 -15.50 15.52 11.95
N PHE A 76 -15.20 16.64 11.30
CA PHE A 76 -14.93 17.90 11.98
C PHE A 76 -16.17 18.41 12.72
N ASP A 77 -17.31 18.49 12.04
CA ASP A 77 -18.57 18.95 12.63
C ASP A 77 -18.97 18.07 13.83
N TYR A 78 -18.82 16.76 13.71
CA TYR A 78 -19.11 15.81 14.79
C TYR A 78 -18.27 16.05 16.06
N TYR A 79 -16.95 16.26 15.91
CA TYR A 79 -16.09 16.53 17.06
C TYR A 79 -16.21 17.97 17.59
N HIS A 80 -16.68 18.90 16.76
CA HIS A 80 -17.03 20.24 17.20
C HIS A 80 -18.28 20.21 18.09
N GLU A 81 -19.30 19.45 17.71
CA GLU A 81 -20.54 19.28 18.48
C GLU A 81 -20.35 18.40 19.72
N HIS A 82 -19.37 17.48 19.69
CA HIS A 82 -19.12 16.54 20.77
C HIS A 82 -17.62 16.48 21.17
N PRO A 83 -17.10 17.54 21.80
CA PRO A 83 -15.66 17.68 22.08
C PRO A 83 -15.12 16.64 23.08
N LEU A 84 -15.99 16.03 23.88
CA LEU A 84 -15.62 15.04 24.92
C LEU A 84 -16.02 13.60 24.56
N THR A 85 -16.39 13.34 23.29
CA THR A 85 -16.81 12.00 22.92
C THR A 85 -15.67 11.00 23.08
N TYR A 86 -15.92 9.92 23.83
CA TYR A 86 -14.92 8.89 23.98
C TYR A 86 -14.70 8.14 22.66
N LEU A 87 -13.46 7.70 22.43
CA LEU A 87 -13.05 7.06 21.18
C LEU A 87 -13.94 5.86 20.79
N ARG A 88 -14.49 5.14 21.76
CA ARG A 88 -15.39 4.00 21.54
C ARG A 88 -16.72 4.43 20.94
N GLU A 89 -17.28 5.55 21.41
CA GLU A 89 -18.55 6.13 20.97
C GLU A 89 -18.40 6.84 19.61
N ALA A 90 -17.29 7.53 19.41
CA ALA A 90 -16.99 8.11 18.09
C ALA A 90 -16.89 7.01 17.03
N LYS A 91 -16.23 5.88 17.33
CA LYS A 91 -16.13 4.74 16.41
C LYS A 91 -17.48 4.15 16.02
N THR A 92 -18.40 3.98 16.96
CA THR A 92 -19.73 3.43 16.66
C THR A 92 -20.50 4.38 15.76
N THR A 93 -20.44 5.69 16.02
CA THR A 93 -21.09 6.72 15.22
C THR A 93 -20.49 6.82 13.81
N ILE A 94 -19.16 6.81 13.70
CA ILE A 94 -18.46 6.86 12.41
C ILE A 94 -18.75 5.61 11.58
N ARG A 95 -18.77 4.40 12.17
CA ARG A 95 -19.14 3.17 11.45
C ARG A 95 -20.58 3.21 10.93
N ARG A 96 -21.48 3.86 11.66
CA ARG A 96 -22.89 4.00 11.28
C ARG A 96 -23.07 4.98 10.12
N HIS A 97 -22.34 6.10 10.11
CA HIS A 97 -22.41 7.13 9.06
C HIS A 97 -21.55 6.81 7.83
N LEU A 98 -20.37 6.23 8.03
CA LEU A 98 -19.41 5.87 6.98
C LEU A 98 -19.37 4.36 6.78
N LYS A 99 -20.51 3.77 6.41
CA LYS A 99 -20.72 2.30 6.30
C LYS A 99 -19.69 1.60 5.40
N ASP A 100 -19.12 2.30 4.43
CA ASP A 100 -18.12 1.76 3.48
C ASP A 100 -16.67 1.81 4.00
N PHE A 101 -16.44 2.43 5.16
CA PHE A 101 -15.12 2.64 5.73
C PHE A 101 -14.91 1.83 7.02
N CYS A 102 -14.32 0.64 6.89
CA CYS A 102 -13.83 -0.11 8.04
C CYS A 102 -12.64 0.60 8.68
N LEU A 103 -12.90 1.37 9.75
CA LEU A 103 -11.87 1.89 10.63
C LEU A 103 -11.32 0.76 11.51
N GLU A 104 -10.40 -0.02 10.95
CA GLU A 104 -9.67 -1.04 11.70
C GLU A 104 -8.50 -0.45 12.51
N ASN A 105 -8.04 0.78 12.22
CA ASN A 105 -6.81 1.33 12.82
C ASN A 105 -7.02 2.71 13.49
N ASN A 106 -6.90 2.73 14.82
CA ASN A 106 -6.96 3.92 15.68
C ASN A 106 -5.98 5.02 15.29
N SER A 107 -4.76 4.64 14.93
CA SER A 107 -3.68 5.56 14.57
C SER A 107 -4.04 6.45 13.37
N ARG A 108 -4.91 5.97 12.47
CA ARG A 108 -5.30 6.73 11.27
C ARG A 108 -6.31 7.82 11.56
N VAL A 109 -7.19 7.64 12.54
CA VAL A 109 -8.14 8.68 12.97
C VAL A 109 -7.38 9.81 13.65
N TRP A 110 -6.49 9.46 14.59
CA TRP A 110 -5.65 10.44 15.29
C TRP A 110 -4.68 11.17 14.35
N ALA A 111 -3.99 10.46 13.44
CA ALA A 111 -3.12 11.11 12.46
C ALA A 111 -3.87 12.07 11.52
N HIS A 112 -5.14 11.78 11.18
CA HIS A 112 -5.95 12.71 10.39
C HIS A 112 -6.34 13.93 11.23
N MET A 113 -6.79 13.73 12.47
CA MET A 113 -7.10 14.84 13.39
C MET A 113 -5.91 15.75 13.66
N GLU A 114 -4.72 15.18 13.85
CA GLU A 114 -3.49 15.94 14.10
C GLU A 114 -3.08 16.77 12.87
N ASN A 115 -3.23 16.21 11.66
CA ASN A 115 -3.03 16.94 10.40
C ASN A 115 -4.04 18.08 10.17
N PHE A 116 -5.20 18.08 10.84
CA PHE A 116 -6.15 19.19 10.82
C PHE A 116 -5.89 20.22 11.93
N ARG A 117 -5.31 19.80 13.06
CA ARG A 117 -4.98 20.69 14.18
C ARG A 117 -3.76 21.56 13.91
N ALA A 118 -2.81 21.06 13.12
CA ALA A 118 -1.72 21.89 12.62
C ALA A 118 -2.23 22.65 11.37
N PRO A 119 -2.45 23.98 11.42
CA PRO A 119 -2.50 24.75 10.19
C PRO A 119 -1.19 24.45 9.47
N ARG A 120 -1.30 23.94 8.25
CA ARG A 120 -0.16 23.78 7.34
C ARG A 120 0.44 25.19 7.24
N ASN A 121 1.59 25.40 7.89
CA ASN A 121 2.31 26.67 7.82
C ASN A 121 2.52 26.97 6.35
N ALA A 122 1.71 27.89 5.84
CA ALA A 122 1.92 28.55 4.56
C ALA A 122 2.91 29.67 4.83
N TYR A 123 4.20 29.34 4.70
CA TYR A 123 5.27 30.27 4.36
C TYR A 123 6.20 29.53 3.39
#